data_AF-A0A3A6NTB1-F1
#
_entry.id   AF-A0A3A6NTB1-F1
#
_cell.length_a   1.000
_cell.length_b   1.000
_cell.length_c   1.000
_cell.angle_alpha   90.00
_cell.angle_beta   90.00
_cell.angle_gamma   90.00
#
_symmetry.space_group_name_H-M   'P 1'
#
loop_
_entity.id
_entity.type
_entity.pdbx_description
1 polymer ?
#
loop_
_entity_poly.entity_id
_entity_poly.type
_entity_poly.pdbx_seq_one_letter_code
_entity_poly.pdbx_strand_id
1 'polypeptide(L)'
;MISLIEFFRERPKFTAMACLTLIGLIALWGSFMIDLSHAHLKMEKIPLFWTFFGLIGGALLILVSRFLGRLGIMTREDYYDE
;
A
#
# COMPACT_ATOMS: atom_id res chain seq x y z
N MET A 1 22.11 -4.04 -6.69
CA MET A 1 20.62 -4.06 -6.61
C MET A 1 20.10 -5.24 -5.79
N ILE A 2 20.71 -6.42 -5.88
CA ILE A 2 20.28 -7.65 -5.17
C ILE A 2 20.46 -7.54 -3.63
N SER A 3 21.52 -6.88 -3.17
CA SER A 3 21.82 -6.69 -1.73
C SER A 3 20.73 -5.94 -0.96
N LEU A 4 20.00 -5.03 -1.62
CA LEU A 4 18.92 -4.29 -0.98
C LEU A 4 17.71 -5.21 -0.72
N ILE A 5 17.41 -6.09 -1.69
CA ILE A 5 16.32 -7.06 -1.60
C ILE A 5 16.63 -8.10 -0.52
N GLU A 6 17.87 -8.58 -0.46
CA GLU A 6 18.33 -9.50 0.59
C GLU A 6 18.24 -8.84 1.98
N PHE A 7 18.66 -7.59 2.12
CA PHE A 7 18.54 -6.86 3.39
C PHE A 7 17.09 -6.77 3.89
N PHE A 8 16.13 -6.43 3.00
CA PHE A 8 14.71 -6.40 3.35
C PHE A 8 14.14 -7.79 3.65
N ARG A 9 14.68 -8.84 3.01
CA ARG A 9 14.28 -10.25 3.18
C ARG A 9 14.86 -10.89 4.45
N GLU A 10 16.05 -10.50 4.86
CA GLU A 10 16.73 -11.01 6.07
C GLU A 10 16.12 -10.46 7.36
N ARG A 11 15.48 -9.29 7.31
CA ARG A 11 14.83 -8.67 8.48
C ARG A 11 13.34 -8.38 8.25
N PRO A 12 12.51 -9.40 7.96
CA PRO A 12 11.11 -9.18 7.60
C PRO A 12 10.32 -8.52 8.72
N LYS A 13 10.65 -8.82 9.99
CA LYS A 13 10.03 -8.20 11.16
C LYS A 13 10.31 -6.69 11.23
N PHE A 14 11.54 -6.28 10.93
CA PHE A 14 11.92 -4.86 10.97
C PHE A 14 11.30 -4.11 9.79
N THR A 15 11.30 -4.71 8.60
CA THR A 15 10.65 -4.15 7.41
C THR A 15 9.14 -3.98 7.62
N ALA A 16 8.46 -5.02 8.12
CA ALA A 16 7.03 -4.95 8.41
C ALA A 16 6.71 -3.89 9.47
N MET A 17 7.53 -3.82 10.52
CA MET A 17 7.38 -2.79 11.54
C MET A 17 7.55 -1.40 10.94
N ALA A 18 8.61 -1.14 10.15
CA ALA A 18 8.84 0.14 9.50
C ALA A 18 7.70 0.57 8.56
N CYS A 19 7.15 -0.35 7.77
CA CYS A 19 5.96 -0.09 6.95
C CYS A 19 4.74 0.27 7.81
N LEU A 20 4.50 -0.46 8.90
CA LEU A 20 3.41 -0.15 9.82
C LEU A 20 3.60 1.20 10.51
N THR A 21 4.83 1.56 10.91
CA THR A 21 5.12 2.89 11.47
C THR A 21 4.87 3.98 10.45
N LEU A 22 5.28 3.79 9.18
CA LEU A 22 5.04 4.75 8.11
C LEU A 22 3.53 4.96 7.87
N ILE A 23 2.77 3.88 7.78
CA ILE A 23 1.30 3.92 7.64
C ILE A 23 0.67 4.67 8.82
N GLY A 24 1.11 4.36 10.04
CA GLY A 24 0.65 5.03 11.26
C GLY A 24 0.97 6.53 11.28
N LEU A 25 2.16 6.93 10.83
CA LEU A 25 2.57 8.33 10.69
C LEU A 25 1.69 9.08 9.69
N ILE A 26 1.45 8.49 8.51
CA ILE A 26 0.56 9.08 7.48
C ILE A 26 -0.86 9.23 8.02
N ALA A 27 -1.36 8.23 8.75
CA ALA A 27 -2.68 8.26 9.37
C ALA A 27 -2.82 9.35 10.44
N LEU A 28 -1.82 9.46 11.33
CA LEU A 28 -1.76 10.50 12.36
C LEU A 28 -1.69 11.88 11.72
N TRP A 29 -0.83 12.06 10.72
CA TRP A 29 -0.69 13.31 9.98
C TRP A 29 -2.01 13.73 9.30
N GLY A 30 -2.66 12.81 8.60
CA GLY A 30 -3.94 13.07 7.93
C GLY A 30 -5.09 13.35 8.91
N SER A 31 -5.05 12.79 10.11
CA SER A 31 -6.08 13.00 11.14
C SER A 31 -5.89 14.31 11.91
N PHE A 32 -4.65 14.79 12.06
CA PHE A 32 -4.34 16.00 12.83
C PHE A 32 -4.32 17.27 11.97
N MET A 33 -4.07 17.15 10.65
CA MET A 33 -3.87 18.30 9.76
C MET A 33 -5.08 18.64 8.88
N ILE A 34 -6.15 17.82 8.91
CA ILE A 34 -7.41 18.12 8.23
C ILE A 34 -8.35 18.79 9.23
N ASP A 35 -8.43 20.12 9.14
CA ASP A 35 -9.41 20.92 9.87
C ASP A 35 -10.81 20.66 9.31
N LEU A 36 -11.61 19.98 10.11
CA LEU A 36 -12.90 19.43 9.73
C LEU A 36 -14.06 20.35 10.15
N SER A 37 -13.79 21.66 10.22
CA SER A 37 -14.70 22.67 10.76
C SER A 37 -15.87 23.05 9.83
N HIS A 38 -15.91 22.58 8.57
CA HIS A 38 -16.97 22.91 7.59
C HIS A 38 -17.69 21.69 6.99
N ALA A 39 -17.68 20.53 7.66
CA ALA A 39 -18.34 19.32 7.16
C ALA A 39 -19.85 19.30 7.45
N HIS A 40 -20.69 19.44 6.41
CA HIS A 40 -22.15 19.30 6.50
C HIS A 40 -22.63 17.83 6.45
N LEU A 41 -21.75 16.88 6.11
CA LEU A 41 -22.04 15.44 6.08
C LEU A 41 -21.21 14.68 7.12
N LYS A 42 -21.89 13.90 7.98
CA LYS A 42 -21.30 13.11 9.08
C LYS A 42 -20.19 12.12 8.67
N MET A 43 -20.05 11.82 7.36
CA MET A 43 -19.07 10.89 6.81
C MET A 43 -17.66 11.48 6.66
N GLU A 44 -17.53 12.80 6.58
CA GLU A 44 -16.22 13.47 6.45
C GLU A 44 -15.44 13.47 7.77
N LYS A 45 -16.11 13.19 8.90
CA LYS A 45 -15.54 13.19 10.26
C LYS A 45 -14.70 11.98 10.62
N ILE A 46 -14.40 11.08 9.69
CA ILE A 46 -13.68 9.84 9.98
C ILE A 46 -12.17 10.10 9.87
N PRO A 47 -11.44 10.35 10.98
CA PRO A 47 -9.99 10.30 10.94
C PRO A 47 -9.57 8.91 10.42
N LEU A 48 -8.51 8.85 9.62
CA LEU A 48 -8.01 7.67 8.90
C LEU A 48 -8.72 7.24 7.61
N PHE A 49 -9.80 7.89 7.15
CA PHE A 49 -10.48 7.46 5.90
C PHE A 49 -9.51 7.33 4.72
N TRP A 50 -8.66 8.33 4.52
CA TRP A 50 -7.66 8.36 3.44
C TRP A 50 -6.63 7.22 3.53
N THR A 51 -6.22 6.84 4.74
CA THR A 51 -5.27 5.73 4.93
C THR A 51 -5.91 4.39 4.57
N PHE A 52 -7.15 4.15 5.01
CA PHE A 52 -7.89 2.95 4.64
C PHE A 52 -8.17 2.91 3.14
N PHE A 53 -8.58 4.03 2.55
CA PHE A 53 -8.82 4.14 1.13
C PHE A 53 -7.56 3.85 0.31
N GLY A 54 -6.42 4.41 0.68
CA GLY A 54 -5.13 4.14 0.03
C GLY A 54 -4.69 2.68 0.16
N LEU A 55 -4.81 2.09 1.35
CA LEU A 55 -4.47 0.68 1.58
C LEU A 55 -5.36 -0.28 0.78
N ILE A 56 -6.67 -0.08 0.85
CA ILE A 56 -7.66 -0.91 0.15
C ILE A 56 -7.51 -0.72 -1.36
N GLY A 57 -7.34 0.52 -1.83
CA GLY A 57 -7.10 0.84 -3.23
C GLY A 57 -5.84 0.17 -3.78
N GLY A 58 -4.74 0.22 -3.03
CA GLY A 58 -3.49 -0.47 -3.38
C GLY A 58 -3.66 -2.00 -3.43
N ALA A 59 -4.29 -2.59 -2.42
CA ALA A 59 -4.55 -4.03 -2.37
C ALA A 59 -5.45 -4.49 -3.53
N LEU A 60 -6.51 -3.71 -3.84
CA LEU A 60 -7.39 -3.95 -4.98
C LEU A 60 -6.63 -3.84 -6.30
N LEU A 61 -5.78 -2.82 -6.46
CA LEU A 61 -4.93 -2.67 -7.65
C LEU A 61 -4.04 -3.90 -7.88
N ILE A 62 -3.39 -4.39 -6.83
CA ILE A 62 -2.57 -5.61 -6.88
C ILE A 62 -3.44 -6.82 -7.25
N LEU A 63 -4.60 -6.98 -6.62
CA LEU A 63 -5.49 -8.11 -6.87
C LEU A 63 -6.00 -8.11 -8.32
N VAL A 64 -6.45 -6.95 -8.81
CA VAL A 64 -6.91 -6.75 -10.19
C VAL A 64 -5.77 -6.98 -11.17
N SER A 65 -4.58 -6.44 -10.90
CA SER A 65 -3.39 -6.66 -11.72
C SER A 65 -3.03 -8.16 -11.81
N ARG A 66 -3.06 -8.89 -10.69
CA ARG A 66 -2.83 -10.34 -10.67
C ARG A 66 -3.93 -11.11 -11.40
N PHE A 67 -5.18 -10.67 -11.30
CA PHE A 67 -6.30 -11.28 -12.01
C PHE A 67 -6.18 -11.11 -13.52
N LEU A 68 -5.86 -9.90 -13.98
CA LEU A 68 -5.60 -9.59 -15.39
C LEU A 68 -4.35 -10.32 -15.92
N GLY A 69 -3.30 -10.46 -15.11
CA GLY A 69 -2.12 -11.25 -15.47
C GLY A 69 -2.46 -12.73 -15.71
N ARG A 70 -3.31 -13.33 -14.86
CA ARG A 70 -3.80 -14.72 -15.04
C ARG A 70 -4.74 -14.90 -16.23
N LEU A 71 -5.41 -13.85 -16.69
CA LEU A 71 -6.26 -13.86 -17.88
C LEU A 71 -5.47 -13.89 -19.21
N GLY A 72 -4.14 -13.99 -19.16
CA GLY A 72 -3.31 -14.26 -20.34
C GLY A 72 -2.52 -13.06 -20.86
N ILE A 73 -2.44 -11.96 -20.11
CA ILE A 73 -1.51 -10.84 -20.42
C ILE A 73 -0.08 -11.12 -19.90
N MET A 74 0.13 -12.21 -19.15
CA MET A 74 1.48 -12.69 -18.87
C MET A 74 2.04 -13.40 -20.10
N THR A 75 2.91 -12.68 -20.84
CA THR A 75 3.76 -13.29 -21.87
C THR A 75 4.71 -14.29 -21.19
N ARG A 76 5.02 -15.41 -21.85
CA ARG A 76 5.93 -16.43 -21.32
C ARG A 76 7.32 -15.80 -21.10
N GLU A 77 7.86 -15.90 -19.89
CA GLU A 77 9.22 -15.46 -19.53
C GLU A 77 10.30 -16.45 -20.01
N ASP A 78 10.17 -16.99 -21.23
CA ASP A 78 11.19 -17.88 -21.83
C ASP A 78 12.43 -17.07 -22.29
N TYR A 79 12.75 -15.95 -21.63
CA TYR A 79 13.79 -14.97 -21.99
C TYR A 79 15.08 -15.09 -21.15
N TYR A 80 15.14 -16.05 -20.22
CA TYR A 80 16.32 -16.33 -19.39
C TYR A 80 16.86 -17.75 -19.55
N ASP A 81 16.43 -18.46 -20.61
CA ASP A 81 16.96 -19.79 -20.96
C ASP A 81 18.28 -19.72 -21.78
N GLU A 82 19.01 -18.59 -21.75
CA GLU A 82 20.41 -18.47 -22.23
C GLU A 82 21.33 -17.82 -21.19
#